data_AF-A0A0S8IGR1-F1
#
_entry.id   AF-A0A0S8IGR1-F1
#
_cell.length_a   1.000
_cell.length_b   1.000
_cell.length_c   1.000
_cell.angle_alpha   90.00
_cell.angle_beta   90.00
_cell.angle_gamma   90.00
#
_symmetry.space_group_name_H-M   'P 1'
#
loop_
_entity.id
_entity.type
_entity.pdbx_description
1 polymer ?
#
loop_
_entity_poly.entity_id
_entity_poly.type
_entity_poly.pdbx_seq_one_letter_code
_entity_poly.pdbx_strand_id
1 'polypeptide(L)'
;MSEEKLLTVREVSGLLGISEKEVMDLAENGTIPAYKIGGVYLRFRSDQVQEYRKSLKSHTSTRLKKKYPVNERISDFFYFNDFYILSAVLILLLLVIILRG
;
A
#
# COMPACT_ATOMS: atom_id res chain seq x y z
N MET A 1 15.65 6.85 28.70
CA MET A 1 15.61 7.30 27.30
C MET A 1 14.84 6.26 26.52
N SER A 2 13.69 6.61 25.97
CA SER A 2 12.83 5.68 25.22
C SER A 2 13.50 5.33 23.90
N GLU A 3 13.75 4.05 23.64
CA GLU A 3 14.12 3.56 22.31
C GLU A 3 13.03 3.97 21.32
N GLU A 4 13.34 4.91 20.42
CA GLU A 4 12.41 5.31 19.38
C GLU A 4 12.27 4.16 18.38
N LYS A 5 11.17 3.41 18.48
CA LYS A 5 10.87 2.31 17.57
C LYS A 5 10.68 2.86 16.14
N LEU A 6 11.58 2.45 15.25
CA LEU A 6 11.51 2.75 13.82
C LEU A 6 10.58 1.78 13.10
N LEU A 7 9.57 2.33 12.42
CA LEU A 7 8.57 1.61 11.65
C LEU A 7 9.07 1.34 10.23
N THR A 8 8.63 0.20 9.70
CA THR A 8 8.79 -0.17 8.29
C THR A 8 7.70 0.47 7.42
N VAL A 9 7.92 0.47 6.10
CA VAL A 9 6.92 0.89 5.10
C VAL A 9 5.58 0.15 5.32
N ARG A 10 5.63 -1.15 5.60
CA ARG A 10 4.45 -2.00 5.83
C ARG A 10 3.69 -1.68 7.12
N GLU A 11 4.40 -1.31 8.18
CA GLU A 11 3.74 -0.86 9.41
C GLU A 11 3.08 0.51 9.21
N VAL A 12 3.73 1.41 8.47
CA VAL A 12 3.18 2.74 8.16
C VAL A 12 1.98 2.64 7.23
N SER A 13 2.00 1.74 6.24
CA SER A 13 0.86 1.48 5.37
C SER A 13 -0.35 1.00 6.16
N GLY A 14 -0.14 0.10 7.13
CA GLY A 14 -1.18 -0.36 8.05
C GLY A 14 -1.73 0.75 8.97
N LEU A 15 -0.87 1.65 9.44
CA LEU A 15 -1.27 2.77 10.33
C LEU A 15 -2.05 3.87 9.60
N LEU A 16 -1.68 4.16 8.35
CA LEU A 16 -2.28 5.21 7.54
C LEU A 16 -3.42 4.71 6.64
N GLY A 17 -3.53 3.39 6.42
CA GLY A 17 -4.55 2.77 5.58
C GLY A 17 -4.36 3.04 4.07
N ILE A 18 -3.12 3.32 3.67
CA ILE A 18 -2.72 3.63 2.29
C ILE A 18 -1.83 2.51 1.72
N SER A 19 -1.62 2.49 0.41
CA SER A 19 -0.76 1.47 -0.21
C SER A 19 0.73 1.66 0.16
N GLU A 20 1.53 0.59 0.14
CA GLU A 20 2.98 0.69 0.38
C GLU A 20 3.67 1.60 -0.63
N LYS A 21 3.22 1.58 -1.89
CA LYS A 21 3.68 2.49 -2.94
C LYS A 21 3.40 3.95 -2.56
N GLU A 22 2.21 4.25 -2.07
CA GLU A 22 1.87 5.61 -1.65
C GLU A 22 2.69 6.06 -0.44
N VAL A 23 3.00 5.16 0.51
CA VAL A 23 3.94 5.46 1.61
C VAL A 23 5.33 5.81 1.06
N MET A 24 5.82 5.07 0.07
CA MET A 24 7.10 5.36 -0.57
C MET A 24 7.06 6.70 -1.32
N ASP A 25 6.02 6.95 -2.10
CA ASP A 25 5.82 8.22 -2.81
C ASP A 25 5.77 9.39 -1.81
N LEU A 26 5.12 9.24 -0.65
CA LEU A 26 5.09 10.26 0.40
C LEU A 26 6.46 10.49 1.07
N ALA A 27 7.26 9.44 1.19
CA ALA A 27 8.62 9.53 1.71
C ALA A 27 9.55 10.23 0.71
N GLU A 28 9.46 9.90 -0.57
CA GLU A 28 10.24 10.51 -1.64
C GLU A 28 9.91 11.98 -1.83
N ASN A 29 8.62 12.33 -1.74
CA ASN A 29 8.14 13.71 -1.79
C ASN A 29 8.44 14.50 -0.49
N GLY A 30 9.09 13.90 0.51
CA GLY A 30 9.43 14.53 1.78
C GLY A 30 8.24 14.90 2.66
N THR A 31 7.05 14.36 2.36
CA THR A 31 5.82 14.63 3.12
C THR A 31 5.81 13.91 4.45
N ILE A 32 6.34 12.68 4.49
CA ILE A 32 6.61 11.94 5.72
C ILE A 32 8.13 11.77 5.84
N PRO A 33 8.75 12.20 6.96
CA PRO A 33 10.18 12.03 7.16
C PRO A 33 10.56 10.55 7.20
N ALA A 34 11.46 10.15 6.30
CA ALA A 34 11.96 8.79 6.19
C ALA A 34 13.49 8.78 6.26
N TYR A 35 14.01 7.80 7.00
CA TYR A 35 15.43 7.57 7.19
C TYR A 35 15.86 6.36 6.36
N LYS A 36 16.87 6.54 5.50
CA LYS A 36 17.49 5.42 4.79
C LYS A 36 18.51 4.74 5.70
N ILE A 37 18.26 3.50 6.08
CA ILE A 37 19.20 2.66 6.81
C ILE A 37 19.92 1.74 5.83
N GLY A 38 21.25 1.76 5.87
CA GLY A 38 22.09 0.94 4.99
C GLY A 38 21.89 1.27 3.49
N GLY A 39 21.47 2.49 3.16
CA GLY A 39 21.28 2.97 1.79
C GLY A 39 20.02 2.46 1.08
N VAL A 40 19.36 1.42 1.60
CA VAL A 40 18.25 0.72 0.91
C VAL A 40 16.93 0.80 1.66
N TYR A 41 16.94 0.63 3.00
CA TYR A 41 15.70 0.47 3.76
C TYR A 41 15.16 1.80 4.26
N LEU A 42 13.92 2.12 3.92
CA LEU A 42 13.20 3.25 4.51
C LEU A 42 12.67 2.89 5.90
N ARG A 43 12.95 3.77 6.86
CA ARG A 43 12.47 3.68 8.24
C ARG A 43 11.82 4.99 8.66
N PHE A 44 10.73 4.87 9.40
CA PHE A 44 9.91 6.00 9.80
C PHE A 44 9.84 6.06 11.31
N ARG A 45 9.90 7.26 11.89
CA ARG A 45 9.63 7.39 13.33
C ARG A 45 8.13 7.40 13.60
N SER A 46 7.73 6.69 14.65
CA SER A 46 6.33 6.51 15.03
C SER A 46 5.61 7.84 15.32
N ASP A 47 6.29 8.76 15.99
CA ASP A 47 5.80 10.09 16.34
C ASP A 47 5.43 10.93 15.11
N GLN A 48 6.31 10.96 14.10
CA GLN A 48 6.13 11.74 12.88
C GLN A 48 5.01 11.19 12.01
N VAL A 49 4.89 9.87 11.93
CA VAL A 49 3.78 9.21 11.22
C VAL A 49 2.44 9.52 11.92
N GLN A 50 2.42 9.55 13.26
CA GLN A 50 1.23 9.93 14.02
C GLN A 50 0.88 11.41 13.87
N GLU A 51 1.87 12.30 13.83
CA GLU A 51 1.67 13.73 13.60
C GLU A 51 1.08 13.97 12.20
N TYR A 52 1.61 13.28 11.18
CA TYR A 52 1.05 13.30 9.84
C TYR A 52 -0.40 12.75 9.80
N ARG A 53 -0.68 11.68 10.54
CA ARG A 53 -2.06 11.16 10.68
C ARG A 53 -3.00 12.19 11.31
N LYS A 54 -2.54 12.95 12.29
CA LYS A 54 -3.31 14.03 12.94
C LYS A 54 -3.52 15.21 11.98
N SER A 55 -2.49 15.61 11.23
CA SER A 55 -2.61 16.70 10.25
C SER A 55 -3.55 16.32 9.10
N LEU A 56 -3.51 15.07 8.62
CA LEU A 56 -4.49 14.48 7.71
C LEU A 56 -5.91 14.62 8.25
N LYS A 57 -6.16 14.23 9.50
CA LYS A 57 -7.50 14.34 10.13
C LYS A 57 -7.95 15.79 10.32
N SER A 58 -7.02 16.71 10.58
CA SER A 58 -7.29 18.14 10.74
C SER A 58 -7.65 18.82 9.41
N HIS A 59 -6.99 18.46 8.31
CA HIS A 59 -7.30 18.97 6.95
C HIS A 59 -8.41 18.18 6.24
N THR A 60 -9.00 17.20 6.91
CA THR A 60 -9.96 16.25 6.34
C THR A 60 -11.40 16.78 6.31
N SER A 61 -11.70 17.90 6.98
CA SER A 61 -13.01 18.56 6.82
C SER A 61 -13.25 19.10 5.40
N THR A 62 -12.23 19.20 4.54
CA THR A 62 -12.39 19.75 3.17
C THR A 62 -11.72 18.95 2.05
N ARG A 63 -10.92 17.90 2.32
CA ARG A 63 -10.16 17.16 1.28
C ARG A 63 -10.43 15.65 1.15
N LEU A 64 -11.38 15.07 1.89
CA LEU A 64 -11.80 13.66 1.77
C LEU A 64 -12.60 13.32 0.48
N LYS A 65 -12.27 13.97 -0.64
CA LYS A 65 -12.81 13.61 -1.96
C LYS A 65 -11.74 13.43 -3.02
N LYS A 66 -10.48 13.15 -2.65
CA LYS A 66 -9.63 12.39 -3.58
C LYS A 66 -10.03 10.92 -3.46
N LYS A 67 -11.09 10.62 -4.21
CA LYS A 67 -11.68 9.32 -4.47
C LYS A 67 -10.53 8.44 -4.98
N TYR A 68 -9.89 7.65 -4.12
CA TYR A 68 -9.28 6.39 -4.57
C TYR A 68 -10.43 5.58 -5.11
N PRO A 69 -10.66 5.58 -6.42
CA PRO A 69 -11.83 4.95 -6.93
C PRO A 69 -11.59 3.45 -6.74
N VAL A 70 -12.63 2.74 -6.30
CA VAL A 70 -12.57 1.31 -5.98
C VAL A 70 -12.01 0.45 -7.13
N ASN A 71 -11.98 1.01 -8.35
CA ASN A 71 -11.37 0.44 -9.54
C ASN A 71 -9.84 0.30 -9.47
N GLU A 72 -9.11 1.15 -8.74
CA GLU A 72 -7.65 1.03 -8.60
C GLU A 72 -7.26 -0.18 -7.75
N ARG A 73 -7.99 -0.43 -6.65
CA ARG A 73 -7.78 -1.64 -5.82
C ARG A 73 -8.03 -2.93 -6.60
N ILE A 74 -9.01 -2.89 -7.51
CA ILE A 74 -9.34 -4.02 -8.38
C ILE A 74 -8.21 -4.21 -9.40
N SER A 75 -7.75 -3.14 -10.05
CA SER A 75 -6.63 -3.21 -11.00
C SER A 75 -5.35 -3.73 -10.37
N ASP A 76 -5.00 -3.25 -9.17
CA ASP A 76 -3.82 -3.73 -8.42
C ASP A 76 -3.94 -5.22 -8.09
N PHE A 77 -5.15 -5.69 -7.74
CA PHE A 77 -5.40 -7.11 -7.51
C PHE A 77 -5.22 -7.94 -8.79
N PHE A 78 -5.73 -7.47 -9.94
CA PHE A 78 -5.55 -8.18 -11.22
C PHE A 78 -4.09 -8.15 -11.71
N TYR A 79 -3.36 -7.04 -11.49
CA TYR A 79 -1.95 -6.94 -11.85
C TYR A 79 -1.06 -7.83 -10.98
N PHE A 80 -1.31 -7.88 -9.67
CA PHE A 80 -0.55 -8.74 -8.75
C PHE A 80 -0.87 -10.23 -8.91
N ASN A 81 -2.08 -10.56 -9.37
CA ASN A 81 -2.55 -11.94 -9.51
C ASN A 81 -2.61 -12.41 -10.98
N ASP A 82 -1.95 -11.74 -11.91
CA ASP A 82 -2.00 -12.01 -13.35
C ASP A 82 -1.72 -13.48 -13.71
N PHE A 83 -0.70 -14.09 -13.11
CA PHE A 83 -0.35 -15.49 -13.27
C PHE A 83 -1.43 -16.45 -12.75
N TYR A 84 -2.05 -16.12 -11.61
CA TYR A 84 -3.13 -16.92 -11.02
C TYR A 84 -4.41 -16.87 -11.87
N ILE A 85 -4.69 -15.72 -12.47
CA ILE A 85 -5.84 -15.55 -13.36
C ILE A 85 -5.63 -16.36 -14.65
N LEU A 86 -4.46 -16.28 -15.27
CA LEU A 86 -4.12 -17.06 -16.46
C LEU A 86 -4.19 -18.57 -16.21
N SER A 87 -3.62 -19.02 -15.09
CA SER A 87 -3.68 -20.44 -14.70
C SER A 87 -5.10 -20.91 -14.42
N ALA A 88 -5.92 -20.10 -13.74
CA ALA A 88 -7.33 -20.43 -13.51
C ALA A 88 -8.11 -20.59 -14.82
N VAL A 89 -7.90 -19.70 -15.81
CA VAL A 89 -8.52 -19.81 -17.15
C VAL A 89 -8.10 -21.10 -17.85
N LEU A 90 -6.80 -21.43 -17.81
CA LEU A 90 -6.27 -22.64 -18.44
C LEU A 90 -6.85 -23.91 -17.80
N ILE A 91 -6.92 -23.96 -16.47
CA ILE A 91 -7.53 -25.08 -15.73
C ILE A 91 -9.00 -25.23 -16.10
N LEU A 92 -9.75 -24.12 -16.16
CA LEU A 92 -11.17 -24.13 -16.49
C LEU A 92 -11.41 -24.63 -17.93
N LEU A 93 -10.55 -24.22 -18.86
CA LEU A 93 -10.59 -24.67 -20.26
C LEU A 93 -10.34 -26.19 -20.35
N LEU A 94 -9.33 -26.70 -19.63
CA LEU A 94 -9.07 -28.14 -19.55
C LEU A 94 -10.25 -28.92 -18.94
N LEU A 95 -10.83 -28.41 -17.85
CA LEU A 95 -12.00 -29.03 -17.22
C LEU A 95 -13.20 -29.07 -18.19
N VAL A 96 -13.44 -28.00 -18.95
CA VAL A 96 -14.51 -27.97 -19.96
C VAL A 96 -14.24 -29.00 -21.05
N ILE A 97 -13.00 -29.16 -21.52
CA ILE A 97 -12.66 -30.19 -22.51
C ILE A 97 -12.92 -31.59 -21.94
N ILE A 98 -12.49 -31.86 -20.71
CA ILE A 98 -12.67 -33.18 -20.06
C ILE A 98 -14.14 -33.50 -19.81
N LEU A 99 -14.97 -32.53 -19.44
CA LEU A 99 -16.39 -32.75 -19.13
C LEU A 99 -17.29 -32.80 -20.37
N ARG A 100 -16.82 -32.28 -21.51
CA ARG A 100 -17.60 -32.17 -22.75
C ARG A 100 -17.17 -33.16 -23.83
N GLY A 101 -15.98 -33.76 -23.70
CA GLY A 101 -15.53 -34.93 -24.45
C GLY A 101 -15.94 -36.21 -23.74
#